data_AF-A0A4Z0Q797-F1
#
_entry.id   AF-A0A4Z0Q797-F1
#
_cell.length_a   1.000
_cell.length_b   1.000
_cell.length_c   1.000
_cell.angle_alpha   90.00
_cell.angle_beta   90.00
_cell.angle_gamma   90.00
#
_symmetry.space_group_name_H-M   'P 1'
#
loop_
_entity.id
_entity.type
_entity.pdbx_description
1 polymer ?
#
loop_
_entity_poly.entity_id
_entity_poly.type
_entity_poly.pdbx_seq_one_letter_code
_entity_poly.pdbx_strand_id
1 'polypeptide(L)'
;MSTTLEKRVNFLTAYAIGSTVALGLLVLASFTGGSKTQTLDELTVKRINVIGEDGSLRLVVSNKDRQHPGRMNGKDYPKRERQAGLIFFNDEGDECGGLVYAGETKKGETNSGMSFTMDQYHDDQVIQILNAESYAGGKASIRRGISINDYPVGSNIDVRNGKLQELEKIQDKAERDRKIEELFAREGSKNRVFLGRTGSNNSGLFLSGPDGKAKLKLYVDAAGNPRIETLNDKGEAKNLLDEK
;
A
#
# COMPACT_ATOMS: atom_id res chain seq x y z
N MET A 1 23.65 -46.92 64.90
CA MET A 1 23.62 -45.45 64.76
C MET A 1 24.46 -45.10 63.55
N SER A 2 23.91 -44.49 62.51
CA SER A 2 24.74 -44.01 61.39
C SER A 2 25.70 -42.94 61.88
N THR A 3 26.96 -43.02 61.43
CA THR A 3 27.99 -42.07 61.84
C THR A 3 27.67 -40.67 61.32
N THR A 4 28.15 -39.62 61.98
CA THR A 4 27.94 -38.22 61.57
C THR A 4 28.38 -37.98 60.11
N LEU A 5 29.36 -38.76 59.64
CA LEU A 5 29.86 -38.72 58.26
C LEU A 5 28.85 -39.33 57.27
N GLU A 6 28.29 -40.50 57.55
CA GLU A 6 27.25 -41.13 56.70
C GLU A 6 26.02 -40.23 56.53
N LYS A 7 25.59 -39.56 57.60
CA LYS A 7 24.46 -38.61 57.52
C LYS A 7 24.78 -37.42 56.60
N ARG A 8 26.01 -36.90 56.65
CA ARG A 8 26.45 -35.79 55.77
C ARG A 8 26.60 -36.24 54.32
N VAL A 9 27.13 -37.44 54.07
CA VAL A 9 27.26 -38.01 52.72
C VAL A 9 25.87 -38.28 52.13
N ASN A 10 24.96 -38.89 52.89
CA ASN A 10 23.58 -39.13 52.43
C ASN A 10 22.85 -37.82 52.11
N PHE A 11 23.07 -36.77 52.92
CA PHE A 11 22.55 -35.44 52.64
C PHE A 11 23.13 -34.83 51.36
N LEU A 12 24.45 -34.88 51.17
CA LEU A 12 25.12 -34.37 49.96
C LEU A 12 24.71 -35.14 48.70
N THR A 13 24.55 -36.46 48.79
CA THR A 13 24.06 -37.31 47.70
C THR A 13 22.62 -36.96 47.34
N ALA A 14 21.74 -36.79 48.33
CA ALA A 14 20.37 -36.34 48.11
C ALA A 14 20.32 -34.94 47.49
N TYR A 15 21.17 -34.02 47.97
CA TYR A 15 21.31 -32.67 47.41
C TYR A 15 21.76 -32.71 45.95
N ALA A 16 22.82 -33.47 45.63
CA ALA A 16 23.36 -33.56 44.27
C ALA A 16 22.37 -34.19 43.29
N ILE A 17 21.64 -35.23 43.71
CA ILE A 17 20.57 -35.83 42.91
C ILE A 17 19.45 -34.81 42.70
N GLY A 18 19.00 -34.15 43.77
CA GLY A 18 17.95 -33.15 43.72
C GLY A 18 18.31 -31.97 42.80
N SER A 19 19.53 -31.43 42.92
CA SER A 19 20.00 -30.32 42.09
C SER A 19 20.16 -30.74 40.63
N THR A 20 20.60 -31.98 40.35
CA THR A 20 20.75 -32.49 38.98
C THR A 20 19.40 -32.70 38.32
N VAL A 21 18.42 -33.23 39.04
CA VAL A 21 17.04 -33.37 38.54
C VAL A 21 16.43 -32.00 38.28
N ALA A 22 16.59 -31.05 39.21
CA ALA A 22 16.09 -29.68 39.03
C ALA A 22 16.71 -28.99 37.82
N LEU A 23 18.03 -29.12 37.62
CA LEU A 23 18.73 -28.57 36.46
C LEU A 23 18.28 -29.25 35.16
N GLY A 24 18.12 -30.57 35.16
CA GLY A 24 17.62 -31.33 34.02
C GLY A 24 16.21 -30.90 33.61
N LEU A 25 15.33 -30.67 34.57
CA LEU A 25 13.97 -30.17 34.32
C LEU A 25 13.98 -28.75 33.75
N LEU A 26 14.85 -27.85 34.24
CA LEU A 26 15.00 -26.49 33.69
C LEU A 26 15.50 -26.50 32.24
N VAL A 27 16.45 -27.38 31.94
CA VAL A 27 16.96 -27.57 30.57
C VAL A 27 15.86 -28.11 29.67
N LEU A 28 15.11 -29.13 30.08
CA LEU A 28 13.99 -29.68 29.31
C LEU A 28 12.86 -28.67 29.08
N ALA A 29 12.50 -27.87 30.09
CA ALA A 29 11.51 -26.79 29.97
C ALA A 29 11.95 -25.67 29.01
N SER A 30 13.26 -25.48 28.83
CA SER A 30 13.79 -24.51 27.85
C SER A 30 13.60 -24.97 26.40
N PHE A 31 13.44 -26.28 26.16
CA PHE A 31 13.21 -26.87 24.84
C PHE A 31 11.73 -27.00 24.48
N THR A 32 10.81 -26.76 25.42
CA THR A 32 9.38 -26.72 25.12
C THR A 32 9.03 -25.38 24.46
N GLY A 33 9.50 -25.18 23.23
CA GLY A 33 9.05 -24.11 22.34
C GLY A 33 7.66 -24.42 21.80
N GLY A 34 6.65 -24.40 22.68
CA GLY A 34 5.26 -24.42 22.24
C GLY A 34 4.97 -23.20 21.37
N SER A 35 4.02 -23.32 20.43
CA SER A 35 3.58 -22.15 19.67
C SER A 35 3.20 -21.05 20.65
N LYS A 36 3.85 -19.90 20.55
CA LYS A 36 3.60 -18.78 21.46
C LYS A 36 2.36 -18.03 20.99
N THR A 37 1.21 -18.70 21.05
CA THR A 37 -0.07 -18.02 20.92
C THR A 37 -0.25 -17.11 22.12
N GLN A 38 -0.36 -15.81 21.88
CA GLN A 38 -0.62 -14.82 22.91
C GLN A 38 -2.09 -14.39 22.83
N THR A 39 -2.79 -14.38 23.96
CA THR A 39 -4.10 -13.73 24.09
C THR A 39 -3.88 -12.40 24.78
N LEU A 40 -4.33 -11.32 24.15
CA LEU A 40 -4.17 -9.95 24.63
C LEU A 40 -5.53 -9.27 24.53
N ASP A 41 -5.90 -8.49 25.55
CA ASP A 41 -7.09 -7.64 25.48
C ASP A 41 -6.84 -6.43 24.57
N GLU A 42 -5.62 -5.87 24.62
CA GLU A 42 -5.20 -4.73 23.80
C GLU A 42 -3.74 -4.89 23.35
N LEU A 43 -3.42 -4.38 22.15
CA LEU A 43 -2.06 -4.32 21.61
C LEU A 43 -1.73 -2.89 21.15
N THR A 44 -0.92 -2.19 21.93
CA THR A 44 -0.36 -0.87 21.56
C THR A 44 1.08 -1.01 21.06
N VAL A 45 1.27 -0.86 19.74
CA VAL A 45 2.57 -1.02 19.06
C VAL A 45 2.75 0.00 17.95
N LYS A 46 3.99 0.21 17.51
CA LYS A 46 4.30 1.13 16.39
C LYS A 46 4.16 0.45 15.02
N ARG A 47 4.32 -0.87 14.96
CA ARG A 47 4.29 -1.69 13.75
C ARG A 47 4.01 -3.15 14.07
N ILE A 48 3.22 -3.79 13.22
CA ILE A 48 2.97 -5.24 13.19
C ILE A 48 3.45 -5.75 11.83
N ASN A 49 4.19 -6.86 11.83
CA ASN A 49 4.51 -7.62 10.63
C ASN A 49 3.79 -8.96 10.73
N VAL A 50 2.98 -9.28 9.73
CA VAL A 50 2.49 -10.64 9.49
C VAL A 50 3.41 -11.26 8.46
N ILE A 51 3.96 -12.44 8.79
CA ILE A 51 4.90 -13.17 7.95
C ILE A 51 4.36 -14.55 7.59
N GLY A 52 4.79 -15.08 6.45
CA GLY A 52 4.61 -16.49 6.12
C GLY A 52 5.57 -17.39 6.91
N GLU A 53 5.36 -18.71 6.81
CA GLU A 53 6.25 -19.73 7.41
C GLU A 53 7.67 -19.68 6.84
N ASP A 54 7.83 -19.14 5.62
CA ASP A 54 9.12 -18.90 4.95
C ASP A 54 9.80 -17.59 5.41
N GLY A 55 9.16 -16.82 6.30
CA GLY A 55 9.63 -15.53 6.79
C GLY A 55 9.36 -14.34 5.86
N SER A 56 8.71 -14.55 4.70
CA SER A 56 8.29 -13.47 3.80
C SER A 56 7.20 -12.61 4.44
N LEU A 57 7.11 -11.33 4.08
CA LEU A 57 6.03 -10.46 4.56
C LEU A 57 4.71 -10.82 3.84
N ARG A 58 3.59 -10.67 4.56
CA ARG A 58 2.21 -10.81 4.02
C ARG A 58 1.37 -9.55 4.29
N LEU A 59 1.59 -8.93 5.44
CA LEU A 59 0.96 -7.67 5.82
C LEU A 59 1.89 -6.88 6.73
N VAL A 60 2.01 -5.58 6.48
CA VAL A 60 2.62 -4.63 7.41
C VAL A 60 1.57 -3.63 7.84
N VAL A 61 1.27 -3.55 9.14
CA VAL A 61 0.46 -2.48 9.75
C VAL A 61 1.41 -1.55 10.47
N SER A 62 1.43 -0.26 10.15
CA SER A 62 2.39 0.64 10.79
C SER A 62 2.00 2.12 10.78
N ASN A 63 2.62 2.87 11.68
CA ASN A 63 2.63 4.32 11.63
C ASN A 63 3.50 4.85 10.47
N LYS A 64 3.40 6.16 10.20
CA LYS A 64 4.12 6.84 9.11
C LYS A 64 5.64 6.58 9.14
N ASP A 65 6.25 6.70 10.31
CA ASP A 65 7.72 6.65 10.48
C ASP A 65 8.31 5.24 10.32
N ARG A 66 7.47 4.19 10.42
CA ARG A 66 7.89 2.78 10.34
C ARG A 66 7.33 2.04 9.14
N GLN A 67 6.70 2.76 8.22
CA GLN A 67 6.09 2.18 7.04
C GLN A 67 7.10 1.45 6.16
N HIS A 68 6.66 0.35 5.56
CA HIS A 68 7.47 -0.40 4.62
C HIS A 68 7.70 0.44 3.35
N PRO A 69 8.94 0.58 2.85
CA PRO A 69 9.20 1.37 1.64
C PRO A 69 8.53 0.78 0.39
N GLY A 70 8.26 -0.51 0.44
CA GLY A 70 7.72 -1.34 -0.63
C GLY A 70 8.76 -2.35 -1.09
N ARG A 71 8.30 -3.41 -1.74
CA ARG A 71 9.15 -4.50 -2.22
C ARG A 71 8.67 -4.96 -3.58
N MET A 72 9.60 -5.23 -4.47
CA MET A 72 9.34 -5.80 -5.78
C MET A 72 10.51 -6.69 -6.20
N ASN A 73 10.22 -7.83 -6.82
CA ASN A 73 11.20 -8.83 -7.23
C ASN A 73 12.19 -9.19 -6.09
N GLY A 74 11.67 -9.34 -4.87
CA GLY A 74 12.45 -9.68 -3.68
C GLY A 74 13.40 -8.59 -3.18
N LYS A 75 13.30 -7.35 -3.70
CA LYS A 75 14.13 -6.20 -3.29
C LYS A 75 13.28 -5.10 -2.67
N ASP A 76 13.72 -4.59 -1.53
CA ASP A 76 13.12 -3.42 -0.91
C ASP A 76 13.47 -2.16 -1.70
N TYR A 77 12.48 -1.29 -1.89
CA TYR A 77 12.73 0.05 -2.40
C TYR A 77 13.51 0.88 -1.37
N PRO A 78 14.23 1.93 -1.82
CA PRO A 78 14.85 2.89 -0.92
C PRO A 78 13.82 3.47 0.06
N LYS A 79 14.29 3.84 1.26
CA LYS A 79 13.43 4.48 2.26
C LYS A 79 12.77 5.72 1.67
N ARG A 80 11.44 5.78 1.76
CA ARG A 80 10.62 6.89 1.28
C ARG A 80 9.55 7.25 2.31
N GLU A 81 9.11 8.50 2.27
CA GLU A 81 7.98 8.96 3.06
C GLU A 81 6.68 8.33 2.53
N ARG A 82 5.95 7.64 3.41
CA ARG A 82 4.66 7.03 3.12
C ARG A 82 3.73 7.24 4.30
N GLN A 83 2.44 7.29 4.03
CA GLN A 83 1.40 7.41 5.05
C GLN A 83 1.34 6.17 5.95
N ALA A 84 0.78 6.35 7.15
CA ALA A 84 0.41 5.23 8.00
C ALA A 84 -0.65 4.36 7.32
N GLY A 85 -0.67 3.07 7.65
CA GLY A 85 -1.63 2.15 7.05
C GLY A 85 -1.15 0.70 6.99
N LEU A 86 -1.79 -0.04 6.09
CA LEU A 86 -1.60 -1.46 5.81
C LEU A 86 -0.97 -1.61 4.43
N ILE A 87 0.11 -2.38 4.32
CA ILE A 87 0.72 -2.75 3.04
C ILE A 87 0.64 -4.27 2.88
N PHE A 88 0.09 -4.74 1.77
CA PHE A 88 -0.10 -6.15 1.47
C PHE A 88 1.03 -6.66 0.58
N PHE A 89 1.38 -7.93 0.79
CA PHE A 89 2.42 -8.60 0.01
C PHE A 89 1.87 -9.93 -0.51
N ASN A 90 2.15 -10.25 -1.77
CA ASN A 90 1.75 -11.52 -2.40
C ASN A 90 2.61 -12.70 -1.89
N ASP A 91 2.36 -13.91 -2.42
CA ASP A 91 3.07 -15.13 -2.00
C ASP A 91 4.59 -15.10 -2.26
N GLU A 92 5.02 -14.32 -3.25
CA GLU A 92 6.43 -14.07 -3.60
C GLU A 92 7.08 -13.01 -2.68
N GLY A 93 6.28 -12.37 -1.82
CA GLY A 93 6.72 -11.34 -0.89
C GLY A 93 6.78 -9.95 -1.49
N ASP A 94 6.21 -9.72 -2.67
CA ASP A 94 6.18 -8.42 -3.34
C ASP A 94 4.93 -7.62 -2.96
N GLU A 95 5.07 -6.30 -2.84
CA GLU A 95 3.96 -5.39 -2.54
C GLU A 95 2.90 -5.49 -3.64
N CYS A 96 1.64 -5.71 -3.25
CA CYS A 96 0.51 -5.88 -4.17
C CYS A 96 -0.67 -4.94 -3.87
N GLY A 97 -0.39 -3.87 -3.15
CA GLY A 97 -1.35 -2.84 -2.78
C GLY A 97 -1.34 -2.50 -1.30
N GLY A 98 -2.26 -1.64 -0.89
CA GLY A 98 -2.29 -1.15 0.48
C GLY A 98 -3.53 -0.34 0.80
N LEU A 99 -3.72 -0.10 2.09
CA LEU A 99 -4.69 0.82 2.64
C LEU A 99 -3.95 1.89 3.43
N VAL A 100 -3.94 3.11 2.92
CA VAL A 100 -3.18 4.23 3.50
C VAL A 100 -4.07 5.39 3.89
N TYR A 101 -3.67 6.08 4.97
CA TYR A 101 -4.42 7.18 5.57
C TYR A 101 -3.52 8.41 5.74
N ALA A 102 -3.86 9.49 5.04
CA ALA A 102 -3.27 10.81 5.17
C ALA A 102 -4.25 11.73 5.93
N GLY A 103 -3.71 12.53 6.83
CA GLY A 103 -4.44 13.61 7.47
C GLY A 103 -3.45 14.60 8.06
N GLU A 104 -3.46 15.83 7.57
CA GLU A 104 -2.60 16.89 8.07
C GLU A 104 -3.25 18.26 7.88
N THR A 105 -3.20 19.08 8.91
CA THR A 105 -3.54 20.51 8.82
C THR A 105 -2.32 21.33 9.20
N LYS A 106 -1.86 22.19 8.29
CA LYS A 106 -0.71 23.08 8.47
C LYS A 106 -1.03 24.46 7.93
N LYS A 107 -0.79 25.50 8.74
CA LYS A 107 -0.94 26.91 8.32
C LYS A 107 -2.32 27.23 7.71
N GLY A 108 -3.39 26.59 8.20
CA GLY A 108 -4.75 26.79 7.69
C GLY A 108 -5.07 26.04 6.39
N GLU A 109 -4.16 25.19 5.92
CA GLU A 109 -4.38 24.26 4.82
C GLU A 109 -4.53 22.84 5.37
N THR A 110 -5.57 22.14 4.93
CA THR A 110 -5.84 20.75 5.33
C THR A 110 -5.75 19.84 4.11
N ASN A 111 -5.01 18.74 4.25
CA ASN A 111 -5.00 17.64 3.30
C ASN A 111 -5.44 16.37 4.04
N SER A 112 -6.42 15.68 3.49
CA SER A 112 -6.94 14.40 3.99
C SER A 112 -7.06 13.43 2.83
N GLY A 113 -6.66 12.19 3.06
CA GLY A 113 -6.59 11.18 2.02
C GLY A 113 -6.77 9.78 2.56
N MET A 114 -7.58 8.97 1.90
CA MET A 114 -7.62 7.53 2.10
C MET A 114 -7.54 6.85 0.75
N SER A 115 -6.66 5.86 0.63
CA SER A 115 -6.51 5.09 -0.60
C SER A 115 -6.45 3.61 -0.27
N PHE A 116 -7.35 2.83 -0.85
CA PHE A 116 -7.27 1.38 -0.90
C PHE A 116 -6.89 0.97 -2.32
N THR A 117 -5.78 0.26 -2.48
CA THR A 117 -5.22 -0.07 -3.78
C THR A 117 -5.01 -1.57 -3.95
N MET A 118 -5.14 -2.00 -5.20
CA MET A 118 -4.67 -3.28 -5.70
C MET A 118 -3.75 -3.02 -6.89
N ASP A 119 -2.56 -3.57 -6.81
CA ASP A 119 -1.51 -3.34 -7.79
C ASP A 119 -1.54 -4.46 -8.84
N GLN A 120 -1.09 -4.18 -10.06
CA GLN A 120 -0.89 -5.24 -11.05
C GLN A 120 0.27 -6.14 -10.61
N TYR A 121 0.27 -7.39 -11.03
CA TYR A 121 1.45 -8.23 -10.85
C TYR A 121 2.68 -7.59 -11.50
N HIS A 122 3.70 -7.30 -10.68
CA HIS A 122 4.93 -6.59 -11.04
C HIS A 122 4.75 -5.19 -11.64
N ASP A 123 3.61 -4.56 -11.40
CA ASP A 123 3.37 -3.16 -11.75
C ASP A 123 2.56 -2.46 -10.65
N ASP A 124 2.23 -1.19 -10.83
CA ASP A 124 1.50 -0.39 -9.83
C ASP A 124 -0.02 -0.48 -10.04
N GLN A 125 -0.73 0.36 -9.30
CA GLN A 125 -2.18 0.43 -9.09
C GLN A 125 -3.05 0.26 -10.34
N VAL A 126 -3.79 -0.86 -10.37
CA VAL A 126 -4.86 -1.12 -11.36
C VAL A 126 -6.25 -0.91 -10.81
N ILE A 127 -6.47 -1.11 -9.51
CA ILE A 127 -7.75 -0.78 -8.86
C ILE A 127 -7.45 0.13 -7.67
N GLN A 128 -8.20 1.22 -7.57
CA GLN A 128 -8.09 2.14 -6.44
C GLN A 128 -9.46 2.64 -6.00
N ILE A 129 -9.73 2.57 -4.70
CA ILE A 129 -10.78 3.32 -4.03
C ILE A 129 -10.11 4.50 -3.32
N LEU A 130 -10.46 5.72 -3.73
CA LEU A 130 -9.84 6.94 -3.25
C LEU A 130 -10.87 7.85 -2.60
N ASN A 131 -10.49 8.48 -1.49
CA ASN A 131 -11.06 9.74 -1.04
C ASN A 131 -9.91 10.72 -0.80
N ALA A 132 -9.84 11.78 -1.57
CA ALA A 132 -8.82 12.81 -1.47
C ALA A 132 -9.48 14.18 -1.33
N GLU A 133 -9.09 14.91 -0.30
CA GLU A 133 -9.67 16.18 0.08
C GLU A 133 -8.55 17.18 0.42
N SER A 134 -8.64 18.37 -0.15
CA SER A 134 -7.76 19.48 0.17
C SER A 134 -8.61 20.72 0.43
N TYR A 135 -8.29 21.45 1.49
CA TYR A 135 -8.97 22.66 1.90
C TYR A 135 -7.94 23.77 2.11
N ALA A 136 -8.06 24.85 1.35
CA ALA A 136 -7.15 26.00 1.43
C ALA A 136 -7.87 27.28 1.01
N GLY A 137 -7.69 28.37 1.76
CA GLY A 137 -8.24 29.69 1.42
C GLY A 137 -9.76 29.69 1.22
N GLY A 138 -10.51 28.90 2.00
CA GLY A 138 -11.96 28.76 1.88
C GLY A 138 -12.45 27.95 0.67
N LYS A 139 -11.54 27.35 -0.10
CA LYS A 139 -11.84 26.47 -1.23
C LYS A 139 -11.60 25.02 -0.87
N ALA A 140 -12.43 24.13 -1.40
CA ALA A 140 -12.29 22.69 -1.28
C ALA A 140 -11.98 22.07 -2.65
N SER A 141 -11.00 21.18 -2.70
CA SER A 141 -10.74 20.29 -3.83
C SER A 141 -10.97 18.87 -3.35
N ILE A 142 -12.02 18.21 -3.88
CA ILE A 142 -12.43 16.88 -3.44
C ILE A 142 -12.53 15.97 -4.65
N ARG A 143 -11.84 14.83 -4.58
CA ARG A 143 -11.97 13.71 -5.52
C ARG A 143 -12.23 12.45 -4.73
N ARG A 144 -13.27 11.71 -5.08
CA ARG A 144 -13.53 10.41 -4.44
C ARG A 144 -14.20 9.46 -5.40
N GLY A 145 -13.87 8.18 -5.31
CA GLY A 145 -14.44 7.18 -6.19
C GLY A 145 -13.54 5.98 -6.39
N ILE A 146 -13.93 5.17 -7.37
CA ILE A 146 -13.24 3.97 -7.82
C ILE A 146 -12.60 4.26 -9.16
N SER A 147 -11.31 3.96 -9.29
CA SER A 147 -10.58 4.00 -10.55
C SER A 147 -10.14 2.59 -10.92
N ILE A 148 -10.34 2.22 -12.18
CA ILE A 148 -9.75 1.00 -12.78
C ILE A 148 -8.82 1.46 -13.88
N ASN A 149 -7.56 1.08 -13.78
CA ASN A 149 -6.51 1.37 -14.73
C ASN A 149 -6.04 0.08 -15.38
N ASP A 150 -5.36 0.23 -16.51
CA ASP A 150 -4.73 -0.87 -17.23
C ASP A 150 -3.32 -0.46 -17.63
N TYR A 151 -2.40 -1.41 -17.60
CA TYR A 151 -1.03 -1.19 -18.02
C TYR A 151 -0.77 -1.87 -19.37
N PRO A 152 0.06 -1.27 -20.24
CA PRO A 152 0.48 -1.93 -21.48
C PRO A 152 1.10 -3.30 -21.21
N VAL A 153 0.77 -4.31 -22.01
CA VAL A 153 1.34 -5.65 -21.88
C VAL A 153 2.87 -5.59 -21.94
N GLY A 154 3.53 -6.24 -20.97
CA GLY A 154 4.99 -6.25 -20.86
C GLY A 154 5.59 -5.01 -20.19
N SER A 155 4.77 -4.08 -19.67
CA SER A 155 5.27 -3.08 -18.73
C SER A 155 5.63 -3.75 -17.40
N ASN A 156 6.59 -3.14 -16.70
CA ASN A 156 7.06 -3.58 -15.40
C ASN A 156 7.56 -2.34 -14.66
N ILE A 157 7.18 -2.22 -13.38
CA ILE A 157 7.48 -1.02 -12.61
C ILE A 157 8.99 -0.81 -12.42
N ASP A 158 9.77 -1.87 -12.22
CA ASP A 158 11.22 -1.75 -12.01
C ASP A 158 11.93 -1.32 -13.30
N VAL A 159 11.55 -1.89 -14.44
CA VAL A 159 12.08 -1.48 -15.75
C VAL A 159 11.74 -0.01 -16.03
N ARG A 160 10.49 0.39 -15.77
CA ARG A 160 10.04 1.77 -15.99
C ARG A 160 10.73 2.75 -15.04
N ASN A 161 10.92 2.38 -13.77
CA ASN A 161 11.65 3.18 -12.79
C ASN A 161 13.12 3.34 -13.18
N GLY A 162 13.77 2.30 -13.69
CA GLY A 162 15.14 2.41 -14.22
C GLY A 162 15.24 3.40 -15.38
N LYS A 163 14.27 3.37 -16.33
CA LYS A 163 14.20 4.37 -17.41
C LYS A 163 13.99 5.78 -16.87
N LEU A 164 13.10 5.95 -15.88
CA LEU A 164 12.85 7.25 -15.26
C LEU A 164 14.10 7.83 -14.59
N GLN A 165 14.86 7.01 -13.85
CA GLN A 165 16.11 7.43 -13.23
C GLN A 165 17.14 7.95 -14.25
N GLU A 166 17.22 7.35 -15.43
CA GLU A 166 18.10 7.86 -16.50
C GLU A 166 17.58 9.17 -17.09
N LEU A 167 16.26 9.32 -17.26
CA LEU A 167 15.66 10.56 -17.74
C LEU A 167 15.85 11.72 -16.74
N GLU A 168 15.81 11.44 -15.43
CA GLU A 168 16.03 12.44 -14.38
C GLU A 168 17.41 13.09 -14.42
N LYS A 169 18.40 12.44 -15.04
CA LYS A 169 19.77 13.00 -15.21
C LYS A 169 19.84 14.09 -16.28
N ILE A 170 18.82 14.21 -17.15
CA ILE A 170 18.74 15.23 -18.19
C ILE A 170 18.61 16.61 -17.53
N GLN A 171 19.56 17.49 -17.81
CA GLN A 171 19.63 18.83 -17.21
C GLN A 171 18.55 19.77 -17.75
N ASP A 172 18.31 19.72 -19.07
CA ASP A 172 17.23 20.50 -19.69
C ASP A 172 15.88 19.96 -19.21
N LYS A 173 15.15 20.80 -18.46
CA LYS A 173 13.85 20.45 -17.91
C LYS A 173 12.81 20.17 -19.00
N ALA A 174 12.77 20.98 -20.07
CA ALA A 174 11.75 20.83 -21.10
C ALA A 174 11.95 19.52 -21.88
N GLU A 175 13.20 19.19 -22.20
CA GLU A 175 13.55 17.93 -22.83
C GLU A 175 13.27 16.73 -21.91
N ARG A 176 13.64 16.83 -20.63
CA ARG A 176 13.36 15.80 -19.63
C ARG A 176 11.86 15.52 -19.52
N ASP A 177 11.06 16.56 -19.33
CA ASP A 177 9.62 16.45 -19.17
C ASP A 177 8.99 15.81 -20.43
N ARG A 178 9.41 16.23 -21.63
CA ARG A 178 8.93 15.64 -22.89
C ARG A 178 9.23 14.14 -22.97
N LYS A 179 10.46 13.72 -22.67
CA LYS A 179 10.82 12.29 -22.70
C LYS A 179 10.10 11.46 -21.64
N ILE A 180 9.84 12.05 -20.45
CA ILE A 180 9.04 11.40 -19.41
C ILE A 180 7.61 11.22 -19.92
N GLU A 181 7.01 12.23 -20.54
CA GLU A 181 5.69 12.14 -21.14
C GLU A 181 5.62 11.07 -22.24
N GLU A 182 6.60 11.04 -23.14
CA GLU A 182 6.71 10.00 -24.18
C GLU A 182 6.80 8.58 -23.57
N LEU A 183 7.54 8.42 -22.48
CA LEU A 183 7.64 7.15 -21.75
C LEU A 183 6.29 6.74 -21.15
N PHE A 184 5.60 7.62 -20.43
CA PHE A 184 4.29 7.33 -19.83
C PHE A 184 3.17 7.19 -20.88
N ALA A 185 3.30 7.85 -22.02
CA ALA A 185 2.40 7.65 -23.15
C ALA A 185 2.47 6.20 -23.63
N ARG A 186 3.65 5.58 -23.65
CA ARG A 186 3.88 4.20 -24.10
C ARG A 186 3.72 3.14 -23.00
N GLU A 187 4.17 3.41 -21.79
CA GLU A 187 4.38 2.40 -20.72
C GLU A 187 3.63 2.71 -19.42
N GLY A 188 2.95 3.87 -19.35
CA GLY A 188 2.18 4.29 -18.19
C GLY A 188 0.77 3.71 -18.18
N SER A 189 0.18 3.64 -16.98
CA SER A 189 -1.21 3.21 -16.78
C SER A 189 -2.18 4.08 -17.57
N LYS A 190 -3.21 3.47 -18.14
CA LYS A 190 -4.36 4.14 -18.76
C LYS A 190 -5.59 3.91 -17.91
N ASN A 191 -6.24 4.98 -17.44
CA ASN A 191 -7.53 4.82 -16.78
C ASN A 191 -8.56 4.28 -17.78
N ARG A 192 -9.29 3.25 -17.38
CA ARG A 192 -10.37 2.60 -18.14
C ARG A 192 -11.73 3.04 -17.67
N VAL A 193 -11.87 3.12 -16.35
CA VAL A 193 -13.12 3.40 -15.66
C VAL A 193 -12.81 4.33 -14.50
N PHE A 194 -13.64 5.35 -14.34
CA PHE A 194 -13.76 6.10 -13.11
C PHE A 194 -15.23 6.20 -12.72
N LEU A 195 -15.54 5.83 -11.47
CA LEU A 195 -16.86 5.98 -10.87
C LEU A 195 -16.74 6.83 -9.61
N GLY A 196 -17.30 8.03 -9.62
CA GLY A 196 -17.32 8.88 -8.44
C GLY A 196 -17.38 10.37 -8.74
N ARG A 197 -16.92 11.17 -7.78
CA ARG A 197 -16.87 12.63 -7.83
C ARG A 197 -15.50 13.10 -8.30
N THR A 198 -15.47 13.85 -9.39
CA THR A 198 -14.27 14.51 -9.93
C THR A 198 -13.94 15.78 -9.15
N GLY A 199 -12.71 16.30 -9.33
CA GLY A 199 -12.32 17.60 -8.78
C GLY A 199 -13.10 18.80 -9.36
N SER A 200 -13.74 18.62 -10.52
CA SER A 200 -14.66 19.60 -11.11
C SER A 200 -16.09 19.50 -10.56
N ASN A 201 -16.30 18.74 -9.48
CA ASN A 201 -17.59 18.50 -8.85
C ASN A 201 -18.62 17.76 -9.74
N ASN A 202 -18.16 17.03 -10.76
CA ASN A 202 -19.02 16.13 -11.53
C ASN A 202 -19.12 14.79 -10.81
N SER A 203 -20.31 14.21 -10.73
CA SER A 203 -20.52 12.90 -10.12
C SER A 203 -21.07 11.92 -11.14
N GLY A 204 -20.36 10.83 -11.41
CA GLY A 204 -20.80 9.88 -12.43
C GLY A 204 -19.82 8.77 -12.79
N LEU A 205 -20.10 8.15 -13.93
CA LEU A 205 -19.33 7.10 -14.57
C LEU A 205 -18.63 7.66 -15.82
N PHE A 206 -17.33 7.45 -15.90
CA PHE A 206 -16.48 7.92 -16.98
C PHE A 206 -15.73 6.71 -17.55
N LEU A 207 -15.90 6.46 -18.84
CA LEU A 207 -15.30 5.33 -19.55
C LEU A 207 -14.32 5.85 -20.59
N SER A 208 -13.15 5.20 -20.65
CA SER A 208 -12.06 5.55 -21.55
C SER A 208 -11.76 4.44 -22.55
N GLY A 209 -11.30 4.83 -23.73
CA GLY A 209 -10.83 3.95 -24.79
C GLY A 209 -9.42 3.41 -24.51
N PRO A 210 -8.91 2.43 -25.30
CA PRO A 210 -7.60 1.78 -25.15
C PRO A 210 -6.41 2.70 -24.82
N ASP A 211 -6.43 3.93 -25.36
CA ASP A 211 -5.41 4.95 -25.17
C ASP A 211 -5.55 5.77 -23.87
N GLY A 212 -6.56 5.48 -23.05
CA GLY A 212 -6.89 6.19 -21.81
C GLY A 212 -7.71 7.46 -22.03
N LYS A 213 -8.08 7.80 -23.27
CA LYS A 213 -8.93 8.98 -23.55
C LYS A 213 -10.39 8.67 -23.28
N ALA A 214 -11.09 9.60 -22.65
CA ALA A 214 -12.52 9.47 -22.39
C ALA A 214 -13.30 9.25 -23.69
N LYS A 215 -14.26 8.33 -23.68
CA LYS A 215 -15.14 7.99 -24.80
C LYS A 215 -16.62 8.12 -24.45
N LEU A 216 -16.99 7.86 -23.20
CA LEU A 216 -18.34 8.03 -22.68
C LEU A 216 -18.30 8.62 -21.28
N LYS A 217 -19.17 9.59 -21.01
CA LYS A 217 -19.40 10.10 -19.66
C LYS A 217 -20.89 10.10 -19.38
N LEU A 218 -21.28 9.53 -18.25
CA LEU A 218 -22.64 9.56 -17.71
C LEU A 218 -22.54 10.19 -16.32
N TYR A 219 -22.97 11.45 -16.17
CA TYR A 219 -22.70 12.19 -14.95
C TYR A 219 -23.73 13.29 -14.68
N VAL A 220 -23.75 13.75 -13.43
CA VAL A 220 -24.40 14.99 -13.03
C VAL A 220 -23.32 16.04 -12.87
N ASP A 221 -23.48 17.17 -13.57
CA ASP A 221 -22.52 18.27 -13.51
C ASP A 221 -22.61 19.07 -12.19
N ALA A 222 -21.67 19.98 -11.98
CA ALA A 222 -21.62 20.80 -10.76
C ALA A 222 -22.88 21.66 -10.52
N ALA A 223 -23.68 21.93 -11.56
CA ALA A 223 -24.93 22.67 -11.47
C ALA A 223 -26.16 21.75 -11.28
N GLY A 224 -25.96 20.44 -11.22
CA GLY A 224 -27.03 19.46 -11.01
C GLY A 224 -27.68 18.96 -12.30
N ASN A 225 -27.16 19.32 -13.48
CA ASN A 225 -27.77 18.88 -14.74
C ASN A 225 -27.27 17.46 -15.10
N PRO A 226 -28.16 16.56 -15.55
CA PRO A 226 -27.76 15.28 -16.09
C PRO A 226 -27.04 15.45 -17.44
N ARG A 227 -26.02 14.65 -17.68
CA ARG A 227 -25.20 14.65 -18.90
C ARG A 227 -24.92 13.23 -19.38
N ILE A 228 -25.05 13.02 -20.68
CA ILE A 228 -24.58 11.81 -21.37
C ILE A 228 -23.73 12.26 -22.55
N GLU A 229 -22.40 12.20 -22.42
CA GLU A 229 -21.49 12.69 -23.46
C GLU A 229 -20.73 11.55 -24.13
N THR A 230 -20.74 11.51 -25.45
CA THR A 230 -19.77 10.74 -26.23
C THR A 230 -18.64 11.64 -26.71
N LEU A 231 -17.42 11.10 -26.79
CA LEU A 231 -16.24 11.84 -27.24
C LEU A 231 -15.58 11.12 -28.42
N ASN A 232 -15.27 11.88 -29.47
CA ASN A 232 -14.54 11.35 -30.62
C ASN A 232 -13.03 11.30 -30.37
N ASP A 233 -12.24 10.90 -31.39
CA ASP A 233 -10.78 10.77 -31.28
C ASP A 233 -10.05 12.11 -31.08
N LYS A 234 -10.70 13.23 -31.43
CA LYS A 234 -10.21 14.59 -31.18
C LYS A 234 -10.60 15.12 -29.79
N GLY A 235 -11.40 14.36 -29.03
CA GLY A 235 -11.94 14.77 -27.73
C GLY A 235 -13.14 15.72 -27.82
N GLU A 236 -13.71 15.90 -29.02
CA GLU A 236 -14.93 16.70 -29.18
C GLU A 236 -16.11 15.95 -28.55
N ALA A 237 -16.78 16.59 -27.61
CA ALA A 237 -17.89 16.01 -26.87
C ALA A 237 -19.24 16.33 -27.54
N LYS A 238 -20.12 15.33 -27.60
CA LYS A 238 -21.52 15.48 -27.99
C LYS A 238 -22.40 15.05 -26.82
N ASN A 239 -23.17 15.98 -26.25
CA ASN A 239 -24.20 15.64 -25.27
C ASN A 239 -25.39 15.00 -26.00
N LEU A 240 -25.81 13.83 -25.52
CA LEU A 240 -26.92 13.05 -26.08
C LEU A 240 -28.28 13.45 -25.50
N LEU A 241 -28.28 14.29 -24.45
CA LEU A 241 -29.49 14.82 -23.83
C LEU A 241 -29.90 16.21 -24.36
N ASP A 242 -29.08 16.84 -25.20
CA ASP A 242 -29.48 18.10 -25.82
C ASP A 242 -30.67 17.81 -26.77
N GLU A 243 -31.78 18.51 -26.56
CA GLU A 243 -32.95 18.44 -27.45
C GLU A 243 -32.52 18.86 -28.86
N LYS A 244 -33.05 18.16 -29.88
CA LYS A 244 -32.89 18.57 -31.28
C LYS A 244 -33.66 19.85 -31.58
#